data_AF-A0A094E6M5-F1
#
_entry.id   AF-A0A094E6M5-F1
#
_cell.length_a   1.000
_cell.length_b   1.000
_cell.length_c   1.000
_cell.angle_alpha   90.00
_cell.angle_beta   90.00
_cell.angle_gamma   90.00
#
_symmetry.space_group_name_H-M   'P 1'
#
loop_
_entity.id
_entity.type
_entity.pdbx_description
1 polymer ?
#
loop_
_entity_poly.entity_id
_entity_poly.type
_entity_poly.pdbx_seq_one_letter_code
_entity_poly.pdbx_strand_id
1 'polypeptide(L)'
;MSAIDMSRYEALDAPGAGSSVEEIEDAVRKAGVTSTYLRLRVRGLENLENGAKGKEDWLAGNAQTAEVLEGVERELAETKEEIERVVSERRNRQEAVGAEMEVLEKTWRGGVGRVVETGVAAEGLRRERLEVLGA
;
A
#
# COMPACT_ATOMS: atom_id res chain seq x y z
N MET A 1 -11.85 26.20 -6.44
CA MET A 1 -10.77 26.37 -5.44
C MET A 1 -10.74 27.85 -5.06
N SER A 2 -11.36 28.20 -3.94
CA SER A 2 -11.16 29.48 -3.24
C SER A 2 -11.90 29.38 -1.90
N ALA A 3 -11.53 28.40 -1.07
CA ALA A 3 -12.13 28.24 0.25
C ALA A 3 -11.59 29.26 1.27
N ILE A 4 -10.50 29.96 0.92
CA ILE A 4 -9.83 30.93 1.79
C ILE A 4 -9.66 32.22 1.01
N ASP A 5 -10.24 33.28 1.54
CA ASP A 5 -10.04 34.65 1.07
C ASP A 5 -8.67 35.16 1.56
N MET A 6 -7.83 35.56 0.60
CA MET A 6 -6.48 36.08 0.84
C MET A 6 -6.40 37.60 0.80
N SER A 7 -7.49 38.30 0.44
CA SER A 7 -7.56 39.78 0.40
C SER A 7 -7.22 40.41 1.75
N ARG A 8 -7.48 39.69 2.84
CA ARG A 8 -7.06 40.03 4.21
C ARG A 8 -5.55 40.23 4.41
N TYR A 9 -4.72 39.73 3.51
CA TYR A 9 -3.26 39.87 3.54
C TYR A 9 -2.73 40.89 2.53
N GLU A 10 -3.62 41.46 1.72
CA GLU A 10 -3.27 42.55 0.80
C GLU A 10 -3.12 43.87 1.57
N ALA A 11 -2.49 44.85 0.93
CA ALA A 11 -2.33 46.17 1.52
C ALA A 11 -3.69 46.83 1.73
N LEU A 12 -3.87 47.49 2.88
CA LEU A 12 -5.08 48.25 3.15
C LEU A 12 -5.01 49.60 2.45
N ASP A 13 -6.09 49.97 1.75
CA ASP A 13 -6.25 51.30 1.18
C ASP A 13 -6.69 52.31 2.25
N ALA A 14 -6.17 53.53 2.16
CA ALA A 14 -6.59 54.63 3.02
C ALA A 14 -7.89 55.26 2.49
N PRO A 15 -8.86 55.60 3.36
CA PRO A 15 -10.07 56.31 2.96
C PRO A 15 -9.73 57.69 2.37
N GLY A 16 -10.49 58.09 1.35
CA GLY A 16 -10.29 59.36 0.65
C GLY A 16 -10.98 60.54 1.33
N ALA A 17 -10.73 61.76 0.83
CA ALA A 17 -11.29 62.99 1.41
C ALA A 17 -12.83 63.10 1.36
N GLY A 18 -13.52 62.22 0.62
CA GLY A 18 -14.98 62.15 0.53
C GLY A 18 -15.59 60.90 1.16
N SER A 19 -14.82 60.11 1.91
CA SER A 19 -15.31 58.87 2.52
C SER A 19 -16.34 59.14 3.62
N SER A 20 -17.33 58.26 3.73
CA SER A 20 -18.33 58.34 4.81
C SER A 20 -17.70 58.02 6.17
N VAL A 21 -18.41 58.36 7.24
CA VAL A 21 -17.98 58.00 8.61
C VAL A 21 -17.87 56.47 8.75
N GLU A 22 -18.82 55.72 8.19
CA GLU A 22 -18.83 54.26 8.21
C GLU A 22 -17.63 53.65 7.48
N GLU A 23 -17.24 54.22 6.33
CA GLU A 23 -16.05 53.78 5.57
C GLU A 23 -14.76 54.03 6.36
N ILE A 24 -14.67 55.18 7.05
CA ILE A 24 -13.53 55.52 7.89
C ILE A 24 -13.47 54.58 9.11
N GLU A 25 -14.60 54.32 9.78
CA GLU A 25 -14.67 53.39 10.92
C GLU A 25 -14.25 51.97 10.54
N ASP A 26 -14.67 51.50 9.36
CA ASP A 26 -14.27 50.19 8.86
C ASP A 26 -12.78 50.12 8.51
N ALA A 27 -12.23 51.17 7.88
CA ALA A 27 -10.79 51.26 7.60
C ALA A 27 -9.96 51.24 8.89
N VAL A 28 -10.37 51.98 9.93
CA VAL A 28 -9.68 51.99 11.23
C VAL A 28 -9.76 50.62 11.91
N ARG A 29 -10.92 49.96 11.88
CA ARG A 29 -11.09 48.61 12.43
C ARG A 29 -10.16 47.62 11.75
N LYS A 30 -10.13 47.61 10.42
CA LYS A 30 -9.24 46.76 9.62
C LYS A 30 -7.76 47.05 9.91
N ALA A 31 -7.37 48.32 9.97
CA ALA A 31 -6.01 48.71 10.31
C ALA A 31 -5.59 48.24 11.71
N GLY A 32 -6.48 48.33 12.70
CA GLY A 32 -6.23 47.83 14.05
C GLY A 32 -6.02 46.30 14.11
N VAL A 33 -6.85 45.55 13.40
CA VAL A 33 -6.72 44.09 13.25
C VAL A 33 -5.39 43.73 12.57
N THR A 34 -5.08 44.38 11.45
CA THR A 34 -3.84 44.14 10.70
C THR A 34 -2.60 44.50 11.51
N SER A 35 -2.62 45.64 12.24
CA SER A 35 -1.52 46.03 13.13
C SER A 35 -1.27 44.99 14.24
N THR A 36 -2.34 44.45 14.82
CA THR A 36 -2.25 43.42 15.86
C THR A 36 -1.71 42.11 15.29
N TYR A 37 -2.22 41.69 14.13
CA TYR A 37 -1.73 40.51 13.43
C TYR A 37 -0.23 40.61 13.08
N LEU A 38 0.21 41.74 12.53
CA LEU A 38 1.61 41.95 12.17
C LEU A 38 2.52 41.93 13.41
N ARG A 39 2.09 42.52 14.53
CA ARG A 39 2.83 42.42 15.80
C ARG A 39 2.97 40.99 16.29
N LEU A 40 1.89 40.21 16.23
CA LEU A 40 1.92 38.78 16.60
C LEU A 40 2.82 37.98 15.65
N ARG A 41 2.80 38.29 14.35
CA ARG A 41 3.66 37.64 13.35
C ARG A 41 5.14 37.93 13.60
N VAL A 42 5.51 39.19 13.87
CA VAL A 42 6.90 39.55 14.22
C VAL A 42 7.33 38.78 15.47
N ARG A 43 6.52 38.80 16.54
CA ARG A 43 6.82 38.03 17.75
C ARG A 43 6.95 36.52 17.48
N GLY A 44 6.12 35.97 16.59
CA GLY A 44 6.20 34.57 16.17
C GLY A 44 7.51 34.26 15.44
N LEU A 45 7.94 35.12 14.53
CA LEU A 45 9.21 35.00 13.82
C LEU A 45 10.41 35.15 14.76
N GLU A 46 10.37 36.12 15.68
CA GLU A 46 11.41 36.29 16.70
C GLU A 46 11.54 35.03 17.58
N ASN A 47 10.44 34.38 17.94
CA ASN A 47 10.50 33.13 18.69
C ASN A 47 11.10 31.98 17.88
N LEU A 48 10.85 31.95 16.56
CA LEU A 48 11.42 30.95 15.65
C LEU A 48 12.93 31.17 15.46
N GLU A 49 13.36 32.42 15.30
CA GLU A 49 14.76 32.79 14.99
C GLU A 49 15.63 32.90 16.25
N ASN A 50 15.21 33.70 17.23
CA ASN A 50 16.05 34.03 18.40
C ASN A 50 16.05 32.91 19.45
N GLY A 51 15.00 32.10 19.49
CA GLY A 51 14.85 31.03 20.48
C GLY A 51 15.49 29.71 20.07
N ALA A 52 16.07 29.58 18.87
CA ALA A 52 16.52 28.34 18.23
C ALA A 52 15.47 27.20 18.11
N LYS A 53 14.30 27.35 18.74
CA LYS A 53 13.19 26.38 18.78
C LYS A 53 12.74 25.95 17.40
N GLY A 54 12.66 26.86 16.43
CA GLY A 54 12.25 26.49 15.08
C GLY A 54 13.16 25.43 14.45
N LYS A 55 14.48 25.57 14.65
CA LYS A 55 15.46 24.58 14.17
C LYS A 55 15.42 23.30 15.00
N GLU A 56 15.37 23.42 16.33
CA GLU A 56 15.33 22.27 17.24
C GLU A 56 14.10 21.40 17.00
N ASP A 57 12.92 22.02 16.93
CA ASP A 57 11.64 21.33 16.67
C ASP A 57 11.65 20.67 15.27
N TRP A 58 12.23 21.34 14.27
CA TRP A 58 12.37 20.76 12.93
C TRP A 58 13.30 19.54 12.92
N LEU A 59 14.45 19.64 13.59
CA LEU A 59 15.38 18.52 13.71
C LEU A 59 14.79 17.36 14.51
N ALA A 60 14.04 17.65 15.58
CA ALA A 60 13.35 16.63 16.36
C ALA A 60 12.27 15.92 15.52
N GLY A 61 11.48 16.66 14.75
CA GLY A 61 10.51 16.10 13.82
C GLY A 61 11.16 15.23 12.73
N ASN A 62 12.30 15.67 12.19
CA ASN A 62 13.07 14.86 11.24
C ASN A 62 13.60 13.58 11.86
N ALA A 63 14.15 13.64 13.08
CA ALA A 63 14.64 12.47 13.79
C ALA A 63 13.52 11.46 14.04
N GLN A 64 12.35 11.92 14.49
CA GLN A 64 11.16 11.09 14.65
C GLN A 64 10.73 10.45 13.32
N THR A 65 10.73 11.23 12.23
CA THR A 65 10.36 10.72 10.90
C THR A 65 11.34 9.65 10.43
N ALA A 66 12.64 9.83 10.69
CA ALA A 66 13.67 8.85 10.36
C ALA A 66 13.51 7.55 11.18
N GLU A 67 13.19 7.64 12.46
CA GLU A 67 12.92 6.47 13.31
C GLU A 67 11.70 5.68 12.80
N VAL A 68 10.62 6.37 12.44
CA VAL A 68 9.44 5.73 11.83
C VAL A 68 9.80 5.04 10.52
N LEU A 69 10.60 5.69 9.66
CA LEU A 69 11.06 5.09 8.40
C LEU A 69 11.87 3.82 8.65
N GLU A 70 12.87 3.88 9.55
CA GLU A 70 13.70 2.73 9.89
C GLU A 70 12.88 1.57 10.48
N GLY A 71 11.87 1.90 11.31
CA GLY A 71 10.91 0.94 11.83
C GLY A 71 10.18 0.18 10.72
N VAL A 72 9.59 0.92 9.78
CA VAL A 72 8.85 0.33 8.65
C VAL A 72 9.78 -0.45 7.71
N GLU A 73 11.00 0.02 7.47
CA GLU A 73 11.99 -0.70 6.65
C GLU A 73 12.40 -2.02 7.29
N ARG A 74 12.55 -2.06 8.61
CA ARG A 74 12.83 -3.29 9.37
C ARG A 74 11.68 -4.27 9.30
N GLU A 75 10.45 -3.82 9.56
CA GLU A 75 9.25 -4.65 9.44
C GLU A 75 9.11 -5.24 8.02
N LEU A 76 9.42 -4.44 6.99
CA LEU A 76 9.41 -4.89 5.60
C LEU A 76 10.46 -5.97 5.33
N ALA A 77 11.67 -5.83 5.88
CA ALA A 77 12.74 -6.80 5.72
C ALA A 77 12.38 -8.13 6.40
N GLU A 78 11.92 -8.08 7.64
CA GLU A 78 11.47 -9.24 8.41
C GLU A 78 10.32 -9.97 7.69
N THR A 79 9.32 -9.23 7.22
CA THR A 79 8.18 -9.79 6.48
C THR A 79 8.64 -10.49 5.19
N LYS A 80 9.61 -9.92 4.47
CA LYS A 80 10.15 -10.56 3.26
C LYS A 80 10.86 -11.86 3.58
N GLU A 81 11.65 -11.91 4.64
CA GLU A 81 12.33 -13.13 5.07
C GLU A 81 11.33 -14.23 5.46
N GLU A 82 10.26 -13.87 6.18
CA GLU A 82 9.19 -14.81 6.52
C GLU A 82 8.51 -15.38 5.28
N ILE A 83 8.22 -14.54 4.29
CA ILE A 83 7.65 -14.97 3.00
C ILE A 83 8.62 -15.94 2.30
N GLU A 84 9.89 -15.60 2.20
CA GLU A 84 10.90 -16.45 1.53
C GLU A 84 11.02 -17.82 2.21
N ARG A 85 10.98 -17.86 3.55
CA ARG A 85 10.95 -19.12 4.30
C ARG A 85 9.73 -19.96 3.95
N VAL A 86 8.53 -19.38 4.00
CA VAL A 86 7.28 -20.09 3.70
C VAL A 86 7.24 -20.58 2.26
N VAL A 87 7.69 -19.76 1.31
CA VAL A 87 7.76 -20.14 -0.11
C VAL A 87 8.72 -21.30 -0.30
N SER A 88 9.89 -21.27 0.36
CA SER A 88 10.89 -22.34 0.29
C SER A 88 10.37 -23.64 0.90
N GLU A 89 9.73 -23.58 2.07
CA GLU A 89 9.09 -24.75 2.70
C GLU A 89 8.00 -25.35 1.82
N ARG A 90 7.13 -24.51 1.25
CA ARG A 90 6.08 -24.94 0.33
C ARG A 90 6.67 -25.65 -0.88
N ARG A 91 7.70 -25.06 -1.49
CA ARG A 91 8.38 -25.62 -2.64
C ARG A 91 8.98 -27.00 -2.32
N ASN A 92 9.71 -27.12 -1.22
CA ASN A 92 10.33 -28.38 -0.82
C ASN A 92 9.30 -29.48 -0.57
N ARG A 93 8.17 -29.15 0.07
CA ARG A 93 7.06 -30.11 0.27
C ARG A 93 6.44 -30.56 -1.05
N GLN A 94 6.25 -29.63 -2.00
CA GLN A 94 5.69 -29.96 -3.31
C GLN A 94 6.66 -30.83 -4.12
N GLU A 95 7.94 -30.49 -4.13
CA GLU A 95 8.97 -31.28 -4.82
C GLU A 95 9.12 -32.68 -4.21
N ALA A 96 9.05 -32.82 -2.88
CA ALA A 96 9.14 -34.11 -2.19
C ALA A 96 8.02 -35.10 -2.60
N VAL A 97 6.81 -34.59 -2.85
CA VAL A 97 5.65 -35.41 -3.24
C VAL A 97 5.55 -35.59 -4.75
N GLY A 98 6.22 -34.75 -5.55
CA GLY A 98 6.16 -34.79 -7.01
C GLY A 98 6.59 -36.13 -7.61
N ALA A 99 7.69 -36.71 -7.12
CA ALA A 99 8.17 -38.01 -7.60
C ALA A 99 7.17 -39.15 -7.29
N GLU A 100 6.54 -39.12 -6.11
CA GLU A 100 5.52 -40.10 -5.73
C GLU A 100 4.28 -39.98 -6.63
N MET A 101 3.84 -38.75 -6.91
CA MET A 101 2.71 -38.49 -7.81
C MET A 101 2.97 -39.01 -9.22
N GLU A 102 4.18 -38.82 -9.77
CA GLU A 102 4.53 -39.37 -11.08
C GLU A 102 4.49 -40.90 -11.10
N VAL A 103 4.99 -41.55 -10.04
CA VAL A 103 4.96 -43.01 -9.92
C VAL A 103 3.53 -43.52 -9.83
N LEU A 104 2.68 -42.87 -9.04
CA LEU A 104 1.26 -43.19 -8.92
C LEU A 104 0.55 -43.02 -10.28
N GLU A 105 0.80 -41.93 -11.00
CA GLU A 105 0.23 -41.68 -12.32
C GLU A 105 0.64 -42.75 -13.34
N LYS A 106 1.94 -43.08 -13.41
CA LYS A 106 2.46 -44.13 -14.30
C LYS A 106 1.86 -45.50 -13.96
N THR A 107 1.81 -45.84 -12.68
CA THR A 107 1.27 -47.12 -12.19
C THR A 107 -0.22 -47.23 -12.47
N TRP A 108 -0.98 -46.16 -12.24
CA TRP A 108 -2.41 -46.11 -12.52
C TRP A 108 -2.70 -46.26 -14.01
N ARG A 109 -2.02 -45.49 -14.88
CA ARG A 109 -2.16 -45.61 -16.34
C ARG A 109 -1.85 -47.03 -16.82
N GLY A 110 -0.75 -47.61 -16.34
CA GLY A 110 -0.38 -48.99 -16.68
C GLY A 110 -1.40 -50.02 -16.17
N GLY A 111 -1.95 -49.82 -14.97
CA GLY A 111 -3.00 -50.67 -14.41
C GLY A 111 -4.28 -50.64 -15.24
N VAL A 112 -4.77 -49.44 -15.58
CA VAL A 112 -5.94 -49.26 -16.44
C VAL A 112 -5.70 -49.88 -17.82
N GLY A 113 -4.53 -49.65 -18.42
CA GLY A 113 -4.16 -50.25 -19.71
C GLY A 113 -4.25 -51.77 -19.69
N ARG A 114 -3.66 -52.43 -18.68
CA ARG A 114 -3.73 -53.90 -18.53
C ARG A 114 -5.15 -54.43 -18.36
N VAL A 115 -6.00 -53.72 -17.60
CA VAL A 115 -7.42 -54.12 -17.44
C VAL A 115 -8.15 -54.07 -18.78
N VAL A 116 -7.93 -53.02 -19.57
CA VAL A 116 -8.51 -52.88 -20.90
C VAL A 116 -8.01 -53.97 -21.85
N GLU A 117 -6.69 -54.20 -21.91
CA GLU A 117 -6.08 -55.25 -22.73
C GLU A 117 -6.63 -56.64 -22.39
N THR A 118 -6.72 -56.95 -21.09
CA THR A 118 -7.27 -58.21 -20.59
C THR A 118 -8.75 -58.35 -20.95
N GLY A 119 -9.53 -57.28 -20.83
CA GLY A 119 -10.94 -57.25 -21.22
C GLY A 119 -11.15 -57.51 -22.70
N VAL A 120 -10.33 -56.89 -23.57
CA VAL A 120 -10.36 -57.12 -25.02
C VAL A 120 -9.97 -58.56 -25.36
N ALA A 121 -8.91 -59.08 -24.75
CA ALA A 121 -8.47 -60.46 -24.97
C ALA A 121 -9.54 -61.49 -24.53
N ALA A 122 -10.19 -61.26 -23.39
CA ALA A 122 -11.27 -62.11 -22.89
C ALA A 122 -12.50 -62.10 -23.82
N GLU A 123 -12.90 -60.92 -24.31
CA GLU A 123 -14.01 -60.80 -25.28
C GLU A 123 -13.65 -61.43 -26.63
N GLY A 124 -12.40 -61.29 -27.10
CA GLY A 124 -11.90 -61.96 -28.29
C GLY A 124 -12.01 -63.49 -28.18
N LEU A 125 -11.52 -64.06 -27.08
CA LEU A 125 -11.64 -65.49 -26.80
C LEU A 125 -13.10 -65.95 -26.72
N ARG A 126 -13.99 -65.12 -26.14
CA ARG A 126 -15.42 -65.41 -26.08
C ARG A 126 -16.03 -65.51 -27.49
N ARG A 127 -15.67 -64.61 -28.40
CA ARG A 127 -16.16 -64.62 -29.79
C ARG A 127 -15.63 -65.82 -30.57
N GLU A 128 -14.34 -66.10 -30.49
CA GLU A 128 -13.73 -67.27 -31.13
C GLU A 128 -14.42 -68.57 -30.67
N ARG A 129 -14.69 -68.71 -29.37
CA ARG A 129 -15.42 -69.87 -28.85
C ARG A 129 -16.85 -69.95 -29.42
N LEU A 130 -17.56 -68.83 -29.53
CA LEU A 130 -18.91 -68.80 -30.10
C LEU A 130 -18.92 -69.17 -31.59
N GLU A 131 -17.88 -68.78 -32.34
CA GLU A 131 -17.70 -69.17 -33.75
C GLU A 131 -17.37 -70.67 -33.89
N VAL A 132 -16.52 -71.21 -33.02
CA VAL A 132 -16.12 -72.64 -33.04
C VAL A 132 -17.23 -73.59 -32.58
N LEU A 133 -18.08 -73.16 -31.63
CA LEU A 133 -19.17 -73.99 -31.09
C LEU A 133 -20.46 -73.98 -31.93
N GLY A 134 -20.48 -73.27 -33.06
CA GLY A 134 -21.60 -73.26 -33.99
C GLY A 134 -22.83 -72.52 -33.45
N ALA A 135 -22.92 -71.25 -33.81
CA ALA A 135 -24.18 -70.74 -34.36
C ALA A 135 -24.22 -71.06 -35.85
#